data_AF-A0A2D5A9F6-F1
#
_entry.id   AF-A0A2D5A9F6-F1
#
_cell.length_a   1.000
_cell.length_b   1.000
_cell.length_c   1.000
_cell.angle_alpha   90.00
_cell.angle_beta   90.00
_cell.angle_gamma   90.00
#
_symmetry.space_group_name_H-M   'P 1'
#
loop_
_entity.id
_entity.type
_entity.pdbx_description
1 polymer ?
#
loop_
_entity_poly.entity_id
_entity_poly.type
_entity_poly.pdbx_seq_one_letter_code
_entity_poly.pdbx_strand_id
1 'polypeptide(L)'
;MSRTARMLLVGCLLLAAVGCSIPAESRFDAIRPGWTEADVRRAIGEPTVIVPGESDEDGVAIEGPRWQYGDTLSTMTTAAAFPRTVPDRVWVIWFDAEGFVRRIRGPVKAIREGDEAEAGVTAPDTPLFPPVMPPRNR
;
A
#
# COMPACT_ATOMS: atom_id res chain seq x y z
N MET A 1 -16.40 -0.75 -45.94
CA MET A 1 -15.58 -0.83 -44.70
C MET A 1 -14.42 -1.77 -44.96
N SER A 2 -13.21 -1.23 -45.01
CA SER A 2 -11.97 -1.90 -45.44
C SER A 2 -11.50 -2.96 -44.43
N ARG A 3 -10.97 -4.08 -44.93
CA ARG A 3 -10.44 -5.21 -44.13
C ARG A 3 -9.35 -4.78 -43.13
N THR A 4 -8.64 -3.69 -43.44
CA THR A 4 -7.64 -3.04 -42.59
C THR A 4 -8.23 -2.42 -41.32
N ALA A 5 -9.43 -1.84 -41.39
CA ALA A 5 -10.12 -1.30 -40.22
C ALA A 5 -10.54 -2.39 -39.21
N ARG A 6 -10.87 -3.59 -39.71
CA ARG A 6 -11.20 -4.74 -38.85
C ARG A 6 -9.97 -5.32 -38.15
N MET A 7 -8.80 -5.36 -38.81
CA MET A 7 -7.56 -5.82 -38.17
C MET A 7 -7.09 -4.88 -37.06
N LEU A 8 -7.23 -3.56 -37.25
CA LEU A 8 -6.83 -2.58 -36.24
C LEU A 8 -7.73 -2.62 -34.99
N LEU A 9 -9.02 -2.90 -35.19
CA LEU A 9 -10.00 -3.04 -34.10
C LEU A 9 -9.80 -4.33 -33.28
N VAL A 10 -9.41 -5.43 -33.92
CA VAL A 10 -9.06 -6.69 -33.23
C VAL A 10 -7.73 -6.56 -32.48
N GLY A 11 -6.77 -5.81 -33.04
CA GLY A 11 -5.50 -5.51 -32.36
C GLY A 11 -5.68 -4.70 -31.09
N CYS A 12 -6.48 -3.63 -31.12
CA CYS A 12 -6.77 -2.82 -29.91
C CYS A 12 -7.49 -3.62 -28.82
N LEU A 13 -8.35 -4.57 -29.19
CA LEU A 13 -9.10 -5.38 -28.22
C LEU A 13 -8.19 -6.37 -27.47
N LEU A 14 -7.11 -6.84 -28.10
CA LEU A 14 -6.14 -7.75 -27.47
C LEU A 14 -5.19 -7.07 -26.48
N LEU A 15 -4.86 -5.77 -26.70
CA LEU A 15 -4.04 -5.01 -25.75
C LEU A 15 -4.78 -4.62 -24.46
N ALA A 16 -6.12 -4.58 -24.48
CA ALA A 16 -6.93 -4.27 -23.30
C ALA A 16 -7.00 -5.43 -22.27
N ALA A 17 -6.56 -6.63 -22.64
CA ALA A 17 -6.63 -7.82 -21.78
C ALA A 17 -5.43 -7.98 -20.83
N VAL A 18 -4.40 -7.14 -20.93
CA VAL A 18 -3.36 -7.01 -19.88
C VAL A 18 -3.93 -6.10 -18.78
N GLY A 19 -5.05 -6.54 -18.20
CA GLY A 19 -5.66 -5.87 -17.06
C GLY A 19 -4.73 -6.01 -15.86
N CYS A 20 -4.31 -4.87 -15.29
CA CYS A 20 -3.73 -4.75 -13.96
C CYS A 20 -4.66 -5.42 -12.95
N SER A 21 -4.50 -6.73 -12.76
CA SER A 21 -5.26 -7.48 -11.77
C SER A 21 -4.61 -7.19 -10.43
N ILE A 22 -5.19 -6.22 -9.71
CA ILE A 22 -4.91 -6.03 -8.28
C ILE A 22 -5.11 -7.40 -7.62
N PRO A 23 -4.14 -7.93 -6.87
CA PRO A 23 -4.37 -9.16 -6.14
C PRO A 23 -5.50 -8.84 -5.15
N ALA A 24 -6.62 -9.56 -5.26
CA ALA A 24 -7.71 -9.43 -4.30
C ALA A 24 -7.11 -9.51 -2.88
N GLU A 25 -7.60 -8.69 -1.93
CA GLU A 25 -7.08 -8.66 -0.54
C GLU A 25 -6.89 -10.07 0.04
N SER A 26 -7.79 -10.99 -0.32
CA SER A 26 -7.75 -12.41 0.04
C SER A 26 -6.46 -13.17 -0.35
N ARG A 27 -5.72 -12.72 -1.37
CA ARG A 27 -4.47 -13.37 -1.77
C ARG A 27 -3.29 -12.95 -0.88
N PHE A 28 -3.31 -11.73 -0.37
CA PHE A 28 -2.29 -11.27 0.59
C PHE A 28 -2.44 -12.00 1.93
N ASP A 29 -3.67 -12.34 2.32
CA ASP A 29 -3.97 -13.14 3.52
C ASP A 29 -3.39 -14.56 3.47
N ALA A 30 -2.90 -15.04 2.32
CA ALA A 30 -2.27 -16.35 2.18
C ALA A 30 -0.76 -16.33 2.44
N ILE A 31 -0.11 -15.17 2.39
CA ILE A 31 1.36 -15.04 2.52
C ILE A 31 1.76 -15.24 3.98
N ARG A 32 2.86 -15.96 4.21
CA ARG A 32 3.38 -16.27 5.55
C ARG A 32 4.85 -15.88 5.67
N PRO A 33 5.32 -15.57 6.89
CA PRO A 33 6.76 -15.46 7.14
C PRO A 33 7.51 -16.72 6.69
N GLY A 34 8.72 -16.55 6.16
CA GLY A 34 9.56 -17.63 5.62
C GLY A 34 9.29 -18.01 4.16
N TRP A 35 8.29 -17.40 3.49
CA TRP A 35 8.14 -17.55 2.04
C TRP A 35 9.26 -16.84 1.28
N THR A 36 9.68 -17.40 0.16
CA THR A 36 10.68 -16.74 -0.71
C THR A 36 10.04 -15.63 -1.55
N GLU A 37 10.86 -14.71 -2.05
CA GLU A 37 10.45 -13.75 -3.10
C GLU A 37 9.74 -14.42 -4.28
N ALA A 38 10.23 -15.59 -4.71
CA ALA A 38 9.66 -16.34 -5.83
C ALA A 38 8.27 -16.91 -5.52
N ASP A 39 8.06 -17.38 -4.29
CA ASP A 39 6.75 -17.88 -3.85
C ASP A 39 5.73 -16.75 -3.75
N VAL A 40 6.14 -15.58 -3.24
CA VAL A 40 5.32 -14.38 -3.21
C VAL A 40 4.92 -13.95 -4.62
N ARG A 41 5.87 -13.85 -5.56
CA ARG A 41 5.56 -13.55 -6.99
C ARG A 41 4.58 -14.56 -7.58
N ARG A 42 4.76 -15.85 -7.30
CA ARG A 42 3.87 -16.90 -7.81
C ARG A 42 2.45 -16.76 -7.25
N ALA A 43 2.31 -16.35 -6.00
CA ALA A 43 1.01 -16.26 -5.33
C ALA A 43 0.23 -14.99 -5.67
N ILE A 44 0.91 -13.83 -5.67
CA ILE A 44 0.26 -12.52 -5.78
C ILE A 44 0.74 -11.67 -6.96
N GLY A 45 1.70 -12.14 -7.74
CA GLY A 45 2.26 -11.42 -8.89
C GLY A 45 3.35 -10.42 -8.53
N GLU A 46 3.75 -9.63 -9.53
CA GLU A 46 4.83 -8.66 -9.40
C GLU A 46 4.43 -7.45 -8.54
N PRO A 47 5.34 -6.93 -7.70
CA PRO A 47 5.11 -5.72 -6.94
C PRO A 47 5.06 -4.49 -7.86
N THR A 48 4.30 -3.48 -7.43
CA THR A 48 4.25 -2.18 -8.10
C THR A 48 5.57 -1.43 -7.92
N VAL A 49 6.16 -1.53 -6.73
CA VAL A 49 7.43 -0.87 -6.38
C VAL A 49 8.30 -1.83 -5.59
N ILE A 50 9.58 -1.88 -5.95
CA ILE A 50 10.63 -2.54 -5.17
C ILE A 50 11.55 -1.46 -4.63
N VAL A 51 11.65 -1.38 -3.31
CA VAL A 51 12.67 -0.57 -2.63
C VAL A 51 13.81 -1.52 -2.25
N PRO A 52 15.05 -1.27 -2.71
CA PRO A 52 16.18 -2.14 -2.40
C PRO A 52 16.44 -2.15 -0.89
N GLY A 53 17.00 -3.26 -0.41
CA GLY A 53 17.47 -3.38 0.96
C GLY A 53 18.67 -2.47 1.23
N GLU A 54 18.97 -2.28 2.51
CA GLU A 54 20.16 -1.53 2.92
C GLU A 54 21.37 -2.48 3.00
N SER A 55 22.52 -1.99 2.54
CA SER A 55 23.81 -2.66 2.68
C SER A 55 24.77 -1.80 3.49
N ASP A 56 25.71 -2.43 4.19
CA ASP A 56 26.81 -1.72 4.87
C ASP A 56 27.86 -1.18 3.87
N GLU A 57 28.90 -0.52 4.40
CA GLU A 57 30.02 0.01 3.60
C GLU A 57 30.80 -1.08 2.85
N ASP A 58 30.71 -2.34 3.31
CA ASP A 58 31.35 -3.51 2.70
C ASP A 58 30.44 -4.20 1.66
N GLY A 59 29.21 -3.69 1.47
CA GLY A 59 28.23 -4.23 0.53
C GLY A 59 27.44 -5.43 1.06
N VAL A 60 27.58 -5.78 2.34
CA VAL A 60 26.80 -6.84 2.98
C VAL A 60 25.39 -6.33 3.23
N ALA A 61 24.38 -7.09 2.78
CA ALA A 61 22.98 -6.75 3.00
C ALA A 61 22.63 -6.83 4.50
N ILE A 62 22.21 -5.70 5.06
CA ILE A 62 21.73 -5.58 6.44
C ILE A 62 20.22 -5.88 6.48
N GLU A 63 19.50 -5.47 5.44
CA GLU A 63 18.08 -5.75 5.27
C GLU A 63 17.78 -6.21 3.85
N GLY A 64 16.73 -7.03 3.70
CA GLY A 64 16.21 -7.40 2.39
C GLY A 64 15.40 -6.29 1.73
N PRO A 65 14.99 -6.50 0.46
CA PRO A 65 14.14 -5.55 -0.23
C PRO A 65 12.78 -5.40 0.44
N ARG A 66 12.12 -4.29 0.15
CA ARG A 66 10.74 -4.02 0.54
C ARG A 66 9.87 -3.85 -0.69
N TRP A 67 8.85 -4.69 -0.80
CA TRP A 67 7.93 -4.69 -1.93
C TRP A 67 6.63 -3.98 -1.55
N GLN A 68 6.09 -3.19 -2.47
CA GLN A 68 4.82 -2.49 -2.30
C GLN A 68 3.86 -2.83 -3.44
N TYR A 69 2.60 -3.05 -3.07
CA TYR A 69 1.49 -3.29 -3.99
C TYR A 69 0.41 -2.24 -3.74
N GLY A 70 0.15 -1.41 -4.76
CA GLY A 70 -0.82 -0.32 -4.68
C GLY A 70 -1.46 -0.02 -6.04
N ASP A 71 -2.57 0.72 -6.01
CA ASP A 71 -3.53 0.86 -7.10
C ASP A 71 -3.40 2.14 -7.93
N THR A 72 -2.52 3.09 -7.58
CA THR A 72 -2.42 4.38 -8.29
C THR A 72 -0.99 4.83 -8.59
N LEU A 73 -0.84 5.61 -9.68
CA LEU A 73 0.41 6.31 -10.03
C LEU A 73 0.94 7.18 -8.89
N SER A 74 0.06 7.76 -8.07
CA SER A 74 0.43 8.55 -6.89
C SER A 74 1.18 7.74 -5.84
N THR A 75 0.84 6.46 -5.68
CA THR A 75 1.58 5.52 -4.83
C THR A 75 3.00 5.31 -5.33
N MET A 76 3.19 5.11 -6.64
CA MET A 76 4.52 4.95 -7.24
C MET A 76 5.36 6.21 -7.08
N THR A 77 4.79 7.39 -7.38
CA THR A 77 5.48 8.67 -7.23
C THR A 77 5.87 8.95 -5.79
N THR A 78 4.99 8.67 -4.83
CA THR A 78 5.28 8.87 -3.40
C THR A 78 6.38 7.93 -2.92
N ALA A 79 6.33 6.65 -3.31
CA ALA A 79 7.36 5.68 -2.93
C ALA A 79 8.74 6.02 -3.54
N ALA A 80 8.77 6.56 -4.76
CA ALA A 80 10.00 7.03 -5.39
C ALA A 80 10.56 8.31 -4.73
N ALA A 81 9.70 9.27 -4.37
CA ALA A 81 10.10 10.53 -3.75
C ALA A 81 10.50 10.38 -2.27
N PHE A 82 9.86 9.45 -1.56
CA PHE A 82 10.05 9.24 -0.13
C PHE A 82 10.25 7.74 0.15
N PRO A 83 11.41 7.17 -0.19
CA PRO A 83 11.66 5.74 -0.04
C PRO A 83 11.61 5.27 1.42
N ARG A 84 11.72 6.18 2.40
CA ARG A 84 11.55 5.84 3.82
C ARG A 84 10.09 5.87 4.28
N THR A 85 9.22 6.57 3.57
CA THR A 85 7.81 6.68 3.91
C THR A 85 7.02 5.57 3.23
N VAL A 86 6.09 4.96 3.98
CA VAL A 86 5.21 3.91 3.46
C VAL A 86 3.80 4.48 3.37
N PRO A 87 3.19 4.59 2.18
CA PRO A 87 1.82 5.07 2.05
C PRO A 87 0.82 4.20 2.81
N ASP A 88 -0.25 4.77 3.35
CA ASP A 88 -1.24 4.01 4.14
C ASP A 88 -2.12 3.09 3.30
N ARG A 89 -2.26 3.37 2.00
CA ARG A 89 -3.16 2.63 1.09
C ARG A 89 -2.51 1.41 0.41
N VAL A 90 -1.30 1.03 0.80
CA VAL A 90 -0.56 -0.06 0.14
C VAL A 90 -0.36 -1.28 1.01
N TRP A 91 -0.37 -2.44 0.37
CA TRP A 91 0.20 -3.66 0.91
C TRP A 91 1.71 -3.60 0.82
N VAL A 92 2.38 -4.04 1.89
CA VAL A 92 3.84 -4.03 1.99
C VAL A 92 4.35 -5.35 2.52
N ILE A 93 5.39 -5.85 1.88
CA ILE A 93 6.10 -7.07 2.29
C ILE A 93 7.57 -6.70 2.48
N TRP A 94 8.10 -7.01 3.65
CA TRP A 94 9.52 -6.88 3.95
C TRP A 94 10.17 -8.24 3.91
N PHE A 95 11.31 -8.32 3.23
CA PHE A 95 12.16 -9.50 3.19
C PHE A 95 13.36 -9.31 4.13
N ASP A 96 13.93 -10.40 4.62
CA ASP A 96 15.27 -10.40 5.22
C ASP A 96 16.37 -10.43 4.14
N ALA A 97 17.62 -10.33 4.56
CA ALA A 97 18.78 -10.29 3.65
C ALA A 97 18.89 -11.55 2.80
N GLU A 98 18.32 -12.67 3.26
CA GLU A 98 18.29 -13.95 2.57
C GLU A 98 17.12 -14.09 1.58
N GLY A 99 16.20 -13.10 1.53
CA GLY A 99 15.08 -13.07 0.59
C GLY A 99 13.81 -13.79 1.08
N PHE A 100 13.66 -13.99 2.38
CA PHE A 100 12.46 -14.57 2.99
C PHE A 100 11.55 -13.49 3.60
N VAL A 101 10.24 -13.72 3.52
CA VAL A 101 9.24 -12.82 4.10
C VAL A 101 9.45 -12.74 5.62
N ARG A 102 9.74 -11.53 6.10
CA ARG A 102 9.88 -11.21 7.52
C ARG A 102 8.60 -10.62 8.09
N ARG A 103 7.95 -9.72 7.34
CA ARG A 103 6.75 -8.99 7.78
C ARG A 103 5.84 -8.65 6.60
N ILE A 104 4.54 -8.60 6.86
CA ILE A 104 3.51 -8.13 5.93
C ILE A 104 2.69 -7.05 6.64
N ARG A 105 2.32 -5.97 5.93
CA ARG A 105 1.40 -4.93 6.43
C ARG A 105 0.39 -4.62 5.34
N GLY A 106 -0.90 -4.76 5.67
CA GLY A 106 -1.98 -4.31 4.81
C GLY A 106 -2.21 -2.80 4.84
N PRO A 107 -3.11 -2.29 3.99
CA PRO A 107 -3.56 -0.91 4.03
C PRO A 107 -4.18 -0.55 5.38
N VAL A 108 -3.92 0.65 5.86
CA VAL A 108 -4.58 1.20 7.05
C VAL A 108 -5.99 1.62 6.65
N LYS A 109 -7.01 0.96 7.23
CA LYS A 109 -8.41 1.39 7.05
C LYS A 109 -8.57 2.73 7.78
N ALA A 110 -8.83 3.80 7.04
CA ALA A 110 -9.25 5.05 7.66
C ALA A 110 -10.53 4.75 8.47
N ILE A 111 -10.53 5.12 9.75
CA ILE A 111 -11.73 5.05 10.58
C ILE A 111 -12.78 5.88 9.86
N ARG A 112 -13.86 5.23 9.42
CA ARG A 112 -15.01 5.93 8.87
C ARG A 112 -15.63 6.66 10.05
N GLU A 113 -15.62 8.00 10.07
CA GLU A 113 -16.50 8.78 10.96
C GLU A 113 -17.92 8.23 10.77
N GLY A 114 -18.43 7.50 11.76
CA GLY A 114 -19.75 6.86 11.68
C GLY A 114 -19.91 5.50 12.35
N ASP A 115 -18.88 4.92 12.99
CA ASP A 115 -19.06 3.79 13.92
C ASP A 115 -19.05 4.29 15.37
N GLU A 116 -20.00 5.18 15.68
CA GLU A 116 -20.45 5.39 17.06
C GLU A 116 -21.49 4.31 17.36
N ALA A 117 -21.03 3.13 17.77
CA ALA A 117 -21.88 2.12 18.39
C ALA A 117 -21.20 1.61 19.66
N GLU A 118 -21.56 2.25 20.77
CA GLU A 118 -21.69 1.63 22.09
C GLU A 118 -20.42 0.94 22.65
N ALA A 119 -19.41 1.74 22.98
CA ALA A 119 -18.49 1.41 24.06
C ALA A 119 -18.50 2.56 25.05
N GLY A 120 -19.34 2.42 26.10
CA GLY A 120 -19.48 3.40 27.16
C GLY A 120 -18.14 3.70 27.84
N VAL A 121 -17.56 4.85 27.49
CA VAL A 121 -16.58 5.58 28.29
C VAL A 121 -17.02 7.03 28.26
N THR A 122 -17.61 7.49 29.35
CA THR A 122 -17.92 8.91 29.57
C THR A 122 -16.61 9.69 29.52
N ALA A 123 -16.35 10.37 28.40
CA ALA A 123 -15.29 11.36 28.32
C ALA A 123 -15.72 12.59 29.16
N PRO A 124 -14.83 13.20 29.97
CA PRO A 124 -15.17 14.43 30.66
C PRO A 124 -15.31 15.57 29.64
N ASP A 125 -16.45 16.26 29.69
CA ASP A 125 -16.83 17.44 28.90
C ASP A 125 -15.84 18.60 29.08
N THR A 126 -14.64 18.47 28.51
CA THR A 126 -13.66 19.55 28.48
C THR A 126 -13.76 20.21 27.10
N PRO A 127 -14.39 21.40 26.99
CA PRO A 127 -14.46 22.08 25.71
C PRO A 127 -13.05 22.40 25.22
N LEU A 128 -12.77 22.09 23.96
CA LEU A 128 -11.47 22.34 23.28
C LEU A 128 -11.09 23.81 23.20
N PHE A 129 -12.01 24.72 23.54
CA PHE A 129 -11.74 26.16 23.64
C PHE A 129 -12.41 26.72 24.90
N PRO A 130 -11.70 27.51 25.73
CA PRO A 130 -12.35 28.27 26.78
C PRO A 130 -13.28 29.33 26.15
N PRO A 131 -14.47 29.59 26.72
CA PRO A 131 -15.34 30.64 26.22
C PRO A 131 -14.65 32.00 26.33
N VAL A 132 -14.53 32.70 25.20
CA VAL A 132 -14.03 34.07 25.16
C VAL A 132 -15.04 34.96 25.90
N MET A 133 -14.71 35.36 27.13
CA MET A 133 -15.52 36.34 27.86
C MET A 133 -15.47 37.69 27.13
N PRO A 134 -16.61 38.32 26.83
CA PRO A 134 -16.60 39.69 26.32
C PRO A 134 -16.09 40.64 27.41
N PRO A 135 -15.38 41.73 27.03
CA PRO A 135 -14.88 42.70 27.99
C PRO A 135 -16.05 43.34 28.73
N ARG A 136 -16.07 43.21 30.06
CA ARG A 136 -16.92 44.03 30.93
C ARG A 136 -16.43 45.47 30.82
N ASN A 137 -17.15 46.32 30.09
CA ASN A 137 -16.98 47.76 30.25
C ASN A 137 -17.42 48.13 31.68
N ARG A 138 -16.66 49.03 32.29
CA ARG A 138 -16.99 49.67 33.57
C ARG A 138 -17.52 51.06 33.27
#